data_AF-A0A1W2GN78-F1
#
_entry.id   AF-A0A1W2GN78-F1
#
_cell.length_a   1.000
_cell.length_b   1.000
_cell.length_c   1.000
_cell.angle_alpha   90.00
_cell.angle_beta   90.00
_cell.angle_gamma   90.00
#
_symmetry.space_group_name_H-M   'P 1'
#
loop_
_entity.id
_entity.type
_entity.pdbx_description
1 polymer ?
#
loop_
_entity_poly.entity_id
_entity_poly.type
_entity_poly.pdbx_seq_one_letter_code
_entity_poly.pdbx_strand_id
1 'polypeptide(L)'
;MTASQNNNWAEEIKRNTINLAYWTIAWTASMALATFGPIFIWENQAMTISGIVINLGLGAGMILANKRHLNGLDEMQKKIQLEAMAIALGVGIVSGLSYSLLDQTNVIQMDAEISHLVILIGLTYAMAIFIGRYRYK
;
A
#
# COMPACT_ATOMS: atom_id res chain seq x y z
N MET A 1 -31.10 12.17 7.09
CA MET A 1 -30.93 10.95 6.28
C MET A 1 -31.88 9.89 6.82
N THR A 2 -32.62 9.21 5.96
CA THR A 2 -33.57 8.15 6.39
C THR A 2 -32.80 6.86 6.74
N ALA A 3 -33.39 5.99 7.57
CA ALA A 3 -32.75 4.72 7.96
C ALA A 3 -32.35 3.85 6.75
N SER A 4 -33.10 3.93 5.64
CA SER A 4 -32.77 3.22 4.39
C SER A 4 -31.53 3.78 3.68
N GLN A 5 -31.29 5.10 3.71
CA GLN A 5 -30.08 5.71 3.13
C GLN A 5 -28.81 5.33 3.90
N ASN A 6 -28.87 5.28 5.24
CA ASN A 6 -27.73 4.89 6.06
C ASN A 6 -27.28 3.44 5.80
N ASN A 7 -28.24 2.54 5.63
CA ASN A 7 -27.94 1.13 5.35
C ASN A 7 -27.28 0.95 3.97
N ASN A 8 -27.72 1.70 2.96
CA ASN A 8 -27.15 1.63 1.61
C ASN A 8 -25.70 2.13 1.55
N TRP A 9 -25.39 3.21 2.29
CA TRP A 9 -24.03 3.76 2.37
C TRP A 9 -23.05 2.81 3.08
N ALA A 10 -23.45 2.24 4.22
CA ALA A 10 -22.62 1.29 4.96
C ALA A 10 -22.31 0.03 4.12
N GLU A 11 -23.29 -0.48 3.38
CA GLU A 11 -23.11 -1.60 2.45
C GLU A 11 -22.17 -1.25 1.29
N GLU A 12 -22.19 -0.01 0.80
CA GLU A 12 -21.27 0.44 -0.24
C GLU A 12 -19.81 0.51 0.25
N ILE A 13 -19.58 1.06 1.45
CA ILE A 13 -18.25 1.07 2.07
C ILE A 13 -17.73 -0.35 2.27
N LYS A 14 -18.59 -1.26 2.76
CA LYS A 14 -18.23 -2.66 2.96
C LYS A 14 -17.82 -3.32 1.64
N ARG A 15 -18.61 -3.15 0.57
CA ARG A 15 -18.25 -3.66 -0.76
C ARG A 15 -16.93 -3.08 -1.27
N ASN A 16 -16.72 -1.78 -1.13
CA ASN A 16 -15.48 -1.14 -1.58
C ASN A 16 -14.26 -1.66 -0.80
N THR A 17 -14.42 -1.92 0.50
CA THR A 17 -13.37 -2.49 1.37
C THR A 17 -13.05 -3.93 0.98
N ILE A 18 -14.06 -4.76 0.73
CA ILE A 18 -13.87 -6.14 0.25
C ILE A 18 -13.20 -6.14 -1.13
N ASN A 19 -13.64 -5.28 -2.04
CA ASN A 19 -13.02 -5.15 -3.36
C ASN A 19 -11.55 -4.73 -3.24
N LEU A 20 -11.23 -3.77 -2.36
CA LEU A 20 -9.84 -3.40 -2.07
C LEU A 20 -9.04 -4.61 -1.56
N ALA A 21 -9.59 -5.38 -0.61
CA ALA A 21 -8.92 -6.57 -0.09
C ALA A 21 -8.60 -7.60 -1.19
N TYR A 22 -9.54 -7.87 -2.11
CA TYR A 22 -9.28 -8.77 -3.24
C TYR A 22 -8.16 -8.25 -4.15
N TRP A 23 -8.16 -6.96 -4.49
CA TRP A 23 -7.10 -6.38 -5.30
C TRP A 23 -5.74 -6.38 -4.60
N THR A 24 -5.71 -6.12 -3.29
CA THR A 24 -4.49 -6.22 -2.49
C THR A 24 -3.96 -7.65 -2.47
N ILE A 25 -4.80 -8.65 -2.20
CA ILE A 25 -4.39 -10.06 -2.21
C ILE A 25 -3.90 -10.49 -3.60
N ALA A 26 -4.62 -10.13 -4.66
CA ALA A 26 -4.22 -10.46 -6.03
C ALA A 26 -2.87 -9.85 -6.39
N TRP A 27 -2.66 -8.57 -6.06
CA TRP A 27 -1.38 -7.90 -6.30
C TRP A 27 -0.25 -8.52 -5.47
N THR A 28 -0.43 -8.74 -4.16
CA THR A 28 0.59 -9.36 -3.31
C THR A 28 0.91 -10.80 -3.74
N ALA A 29 -0.09 -11.59 -4.13
CA ALA A 29 0.13 -12.93 -4.67
C ALA A 29 0.92 -12.89 -5.98
N SER A 30 0.62 -11.94 -6.87
CA SER A 30 1.40 -11.76 -8.10
C SER A 30 2.83 -11.28 -7.83
N MET A 31 3.05 -10.49 -6.78
CA MET A 31 4.39 -10.07 -6.36
C MET A 31 5.20 -11.29 -5.92
N ALA A 32 4.60 -12.14 -5.09
CA ALA A 32 5.22 -13.40 -4.68
C ALA A 32 5.53 -14.29 -5.90
N LEU A 33 4.59 -14.43 -6.84
CA LEU A 33 4.82 -15.19 -8.08
C LEU A 33 5.92 -14.57 -8.96
N ALA A 34 6.00 -13.24 -9.08
CA ALA A 34 7.03 -12.59 -9.88
C ALA A 34 8.43 -12.73 -9.26
N THR A 35 8.53 -12.74 -7.93
CA THR A 35 9.79 -12.93 -7.20
C THR A 35 10.23 -14.40 -7.17
N PHE A 36 9.31 -15.32 -6.86
CA PHE A 36 9.61 -16.72 -6.61
C PHE A 36 9.44 -17.62 -7.84
N GLY A 37 8.64 -17.20 -8.82
CA GLY A 37 8.41 -17.95 -10.05
C GLY A 37 9.68 -18.24 -10.86
N PRO A 38 10.58 -17.26 -11.08
CA PRO A 38 11.86 -17.49 -11.74
C PRO A 38 12.80 -18.44 -10.98
N ILE A 39 12.56 -18.63 -9.68
CA ILE A 39 13.41 -19.44 -8.80
C ILE A 39 12.89 -20.88 -8.72
N PHE A 40 11.57 -21.08 -8.68
CA PHE A 40 10.97 -22.38 -8.39
C PHE A 40 10.09 -22.96 -9.51
N ILE A 41 9.65 -22.15 -10.49
CA ILE A 41 8.61 -22.57 -11.44
C ILE A 41 9.10 -22.50 -12.90
N TRP A 42 9.83 -21.44 -13.29
CA TRP A 42 10.28 -21.24 -14.67
C TRP A 42 11.69 -20.62 -14.73
N GLU A 43 12.48 -20.95 -15.76
CA GLU A 43 13.81 -20.33 -15.98
C GLU A 43 13.82 -19.32 -17.14
N ASN A 44 12.69 -19.15 -17.83
CA ASN A 44 12.61 -18.35 -19.05
C ASN A 44 12.47 -16.84 -18.75
N GLN A 45 13.40 -16.04 -19.27
CA GLN A 45 13.41 -14.58 -19.13
C GLN A 45 12.13 -13.90 -19.64
N ALA A 46 11.56 -14.35 -20.75
CA ALA A 46 10.30 -13.80 -21.29
C ALA A 46 9.13 -14.03 -20.32
N MET A 47 9.11 -15.19 -19.65
CA MET A 47 8.08 -15.50 -18.66
C MET A 47 8.24 -14.63 -17.40
N THR A 48 9.47 -14.40 -16.95
CA THR A 48 9.76 -13.43 -15.87
C THR A 48 9.30 -12.03 -16.21
N ILE A 49 9.62 -11.52 -17.41
CA ILE A 49 9.16 -10.20 -17.87
C ILE A 49 7.63 -10.14 -17.88
N SER A 50 6.97 -11.18 -18.39
CA SER A 50 5.50 -11.24 -18.40
C SER A 50 4.91 -11.22 -16.98
N GLY A 51 5.53 -11.92 -16.02
CA GLY A 51 5.11 -11.91 -14.62
C GLY A 51 5.23 -10.53 -13.98
N ILE A 52 6.31 -9.80 -14.27
CA ILE A 52 6.50 -8.41 -13.80
C ILE A 52 5.44 -7.49 -14.42
N VAL A 53 5.17 -7.60 -15.72
CA VAL A 53 4.12 -6.80 -16.39
C VAL A 53 2.74 -7.07 -15.79
N ILE A 54 2.41 -8.33 -15.52
CA ILE A 54 1.15 -8.71 -14.86
C ILE A 54 1.10 -8.14 -13.44
N ASN A 55 2.19 -8.23 -12.68
CA ASN A 55 2.26 -7.66 -11.33
C ASN A 55 2.02 -6.14 -11.35
N LEU A 56 2.61 -5.40 -12.29
CA LEU A 56 2.37 -3.97 -12.47
C LEU A 56 0.91 -3.66 -12.80
N GLY A 57 0.29 -4.44 -13.70
CA GLY A 57 -1.12 -4.31 -14.04
C GLY A 57 -2.04 -4.50 -12.83
N LEU A 58 -1.78 -5.54 -12.02
CA LEU A 58 -2.52 -5.80 -10.78
C LEU A 58 -2.28 -4.70 -9.74
N GLY A 59 -1.07 -4.15 -9.67
CA GLY A 59 -0.72 -3.00 -8.83
C GLY A 59 -1.53 -1.76 -9.20
N ALA A 60 -1.66 -1.45 -10.49
CA ALA A 60 -2.52 -0.36 -10.96
C ALA A 60 -3.99 -0.58 -10.58
N GLY A 61 -4.49 -1.81 -10.71
CA GLY A 61 -5.83 -2.18 -10.25
C GLY A 61 -6.04 -1.96 -8.75
N MET A 62 -5.05 -2.35 -7.92
CA MET A 62 -5.06 -2.11 -6.48
C MET A 62 -5.08 -0.62 -6.14
N ILE A 63 -4.32 0.22 -6.84
CA ILE A 63 -4.34 1.67 -6.66
C ILE A 63 -5.73 2.25 -6.96
N LEU A 64 -6.36 1.82 -8.06
CA LEU A 64 -7.71 2.26 -8.42
C LEU A 64 -8.75 1.82 -7.39
N ALA A 65 -8.65 0.59 -6.87
CA ALA A 65 -9.50 0.09 -5.82
C ALA A 65 -9.33 0.88 -4.51
N ASN A 66 -8.10 1.24 -4.15
CA ASN A 66 -7.80 2.05 -2.97
C ASN A 66 -8.40 3.46 -3.11
N LYS A 67 -8.23 4.09 -4.27
CA LYS A 67 -8.86 5.39 -4.57
C LYS A 67 -10.38 5.32 -4.43
N ARG A 68 -11.01 4.25 -4.94
CA ARG A 68 -12.46 4.03 -4.81
C ARG A 68 -12.88 3.85 -3.35
N HIS A 69 -12.11 3.10 -2.56
CA HIS A 69 -12.35 2.94 -1.13
C HIS A 69 -12.30 4.29 -0.39
N LEU A 70 -11.22 5.07 -0.56
CA LEU A 70 -11.07 6.38 0.09
C LEU A 70 -12.16 7.38 -0.27
N ASN A 71 -12.64 7.35 -1.51
CA ASN A 71 -13.73 8.23 -1.95
C ASN A 71 -15.11 7.83 -1.40
N GLY A 72 -15.28 6.59 -0.94
CA GLY A 72 -16.51 6.14 -0.29
C GLY A 72 -16.58 6.46 1.20
N LEU A 73 -15.47 6.86 1.82
CA LEU A 73 -15.41 7.20 3.24
C LEU A 73 -16.07 8.56 3.52
N ASP A 74 -16.50 8.76 4.77
CA ASP A 74 -16.93 10.08 5.24
C ASP A 74 -15.76 11.08 5.29
N GLU A 75 -16.08 12.36 5.43
CA GLU A 75 -15.10 13.45 5.39
C GLU A 75 -14.05 13.35 6.50
N MET A 76 -14.46 12.94 7.71
CA MET A 76 -13.55 12.80 8.85
C MET A 76 -12.58 11.64 8.64
N GLN A 77 -13.08 10.48 8.20
CA GLN A 77 -12.26 9.32 7.88
C GLN A 77 -11.29 9.61 6.73
N LYS A 78 -11.77 10.25 5.66
CA LYS A 78 -10.93 10.66 4.53
C LYS A 78 -9.83 11.62 4.95
N LYS A 79 -10.13 12.57 5.84
CA LYS A 79 -9.13 13.48 6.41
C LYS A 79 -8.04 12.74 7.19
N ILE A 80 -8.43 11.83 8.09
CA ILE A 80 -7.46 11.01 8.85
C ILE A 80 -6.56 10.22 7.90
N GLN A 81 -7.14 9.60 6.87
CA GLN A 81 -6.39 8.83 5.89
C GLN A 81 -5.39 9.70 5.12
N LEU A 82 -5.80 10.88 4.64
CA LEU A 82 -4.93 11.79 3.90
C LEU A 82 -3.80 12.36 4.77
N GLU A 83 -4.09 12.74 6.02
CA GLU A 83 -3.05 13.20 6.97
C GLU A 83 -2.04 12.08 7.25
N ALA A 84 -2.51 10.86 7.48
CA ALA A 84 -1.65 9.70 7.68
C ALA A 84 -0.79 9.40 6.44
N MET A 85 -1.35 9.48 5.23
CA MET A 85 -0.61 9.31 3.98
C MET A 85 0.44 10.40 3.80
N ALA A 86 0.15 11.66 4.14
CA ALA A 86 1.11 12.76 4.06
C ALA A 86 2.30 12.55 5.00
N ILE A 87 2.05 12.10 6.23
CA ILE A 87 3.11 11.76 7.19
C ILE A 87 3.95 10.58 6.68
N ALA A 88 3.30 9.51 6.24
CA ALA A 88 3.98 8.32 5.73
C ALA A 88 4.84 8.62 4.49
N LEU A 89 4.34 9.47 3.58
CA LEU A 89 5.09 9.94 2.42
C LEU A 89 6.30 10.80 2.83
N GLY A 90 6.13 11.73 3.77
CA GLY A 90 7.23 12.55 4.28
C GLY A 90 8.31 11.70 4.94
N VAL A 91 7.93 10.75 5.82
CA VAL A 91 8.87 9.82 6.45
C VAL A 91 9.55 8.95 5.40
N GLY A 92 8.81 8.42 4.42
CA GLY A 92 9.37 7.59 3.35
C GLY A 92 10.42 8.32 2.51
N ILE A 93 10.16 9.57 2.12
CA ILE A 93 11.11 10.38 1.34
C ILE A 93 12.35 10.71 2.18
N VAL A 94 12.17 11.24 3.39
CA VAL A 94 13.30 11.66 4.24
C VAL A 94 14.17 10.46 4.62
N SER A 95 13.55 9.39 5.13
CA SER A 95 14.29 8.18 5.50
C SER A 95 14.89 7.48 4.29
N GLY A 96 14.18 7.37 3.16
CA GLY A 96 14.67 6.72 1.95
C GLY A 96 15.89 7.40 1.35
N LEU A 97 15.88 8.74 1.27
CA LEU A 97 17.03 9.50 0.78
C LEU A 97 18.22 9.42 1.75
N SER A 98 17.97 9.55 3.07
CA SER A 98 19.04 9.38 4.07
C SER A 98 19.61 7.96 4.05
N TYR A 99 18.77 6.94 3.88
CA TYR A 99 19.19 5.54 3.82
C TYR A 99 20.05 5.27 2.58
N SER A 100 19.65 5.81 1.42
CA SER A 100 20.47 5.75 0.21
C SER A 100 21.81 6.49 0.34
N LEU A 101 21.87 7.62 1.05
CA LEU A 101 23.13 8.34 1.30
C LEU A 101 24.07 7.54 2.22
N LEU A 102 23.53 6.89 3.25
CA LEU A 102 24.32 6.06 4.16
C LEU A 102 24.97 4.88 3.43
N ASP A 103 24.23 4.26 2.52
CA ASP A 103 24.71 3.17 1.66
C ASP A 103 25.83 3.66 0.71
N GLN A 104 25.59 4.76 -0.02
CA GLN A 104 26.58 5.34 -0.94
C GLN A 104 27.86 5.82 -0.23
N THR A 105 27.76 6.26 1.02
CA THR A 105 28.91 6.74 1.81
C THR A 105 29.61 5.62 2.58
N ASN A 106 29.18 4.36 2.45
CA ASN A 106 29.70 3.20 3.19
C ASN A 106 29.73 3.42 4.72
N VAL A 107 28.82 4.26 5.24
CA VAL A 107 28.71 4.50 6.69
C VAL A 107 28.04 3.31 7.37
N ILE A 108 27.11 2.65 6.67
CA ILE A 108 26.47 1.41 7.10
C ILE A 108 27.10 0.21 6.37
N GLN A 109 27.36 -0.88 7.10
CA GLN A 109 27.89 -2.14 6.54
C GLN A 109 26.78 -3.05 5.99
N MET A 110 25.50 -2.71 6.23
CA MET A 110 24.35 -3.43 5.67
C MET A 110 23.87 -2.74 4.41
N ASP A 111 23.64 -3.53 3.36
CA ASP A 111 23.06 -3.07 2.12
C ASP A 111 21.68 -2.43 2.36
N ALA A 112 21.46 -1.28 1.73
CA ALA A 112 20.19 -0.59 1.84
C ALA A 112 19.06 -1.30 1.06
N GLU A 113 18.42 -2.28 1.70
CA GLU A 113 17.26 -2.95 1.09
C GLU A 113 15.97 -2.10 1.17
N ILE A 114 15.25 -2.06 0.06
CA ILE A 114 13.94 -1.38 -0.07
C ILE A 114 12.91 -1.95 0.92
N SER A 115 13.04 -3.22 1.32
CA SER A 115 12.17 -3.91 2.28
C SER A 115 12.06 -3.14 3.60
N HIS A 116 13.18 -2.67 4.17
CA HIS A 116 13.22 -1.90 5.41
C HIS A 116 12.43 -0.59 5.31
N LEU A 117 12.57 0.12 4.19
CA LEU A 117 11.85 1.36 3.94
C LEU A 117 10.34 1.12 3.82
N VAL A 118 9.92 0.07 3.11
CA VAL A 118 8.49 -0.26 2.99
C VAL A 118 7.88 -0.59 4.35
N ILE A 119 8.59 -1.35 5.19
CA ILE A 119 8.13 -1.68 6.56
C ILE A 119 7.99 -0.39 7.38
N LEU A 120 9.00 0.49 7.35
CA LEU A 120 8.97 1.77 8.07
C LEU A 120 7.76 2.61 7.65
N ILE A 121 7.55 2.81 6.35
CA ILE A 121 6.41 3.58 5.81
C ILE A 121 5.08 2.97 6.25
N GLY A 122 4.95 1.64 6.18
CA GLY A 122 3.75 0.93 6.59
C GLY A 122 3.43 1.11 8.07
N LEU A 123 4.44 0.98 8.95
CA LEU A 123 4.28 1.20 10.39
C LEU A 123 3.95 2.65 10.71
N THR A 124 4.62 3.61 10.09
CA THR A 124 4.33 5.04 10.24
C THR A 124 2.89 5.35 9.86
N TYR A 125 2.42 4.85 8.72
CA TYR A 125 1.06 5.05 8.25
C TYR A 125 0.04 4.45 9.24
N ALA A 126 0.26 3.22 9.71
CA ALA A 126 -0.62 2.55 10.67
C ALA A 126 -0.70 3.32 12.00
N MET A 127 0.44 3.78 12.53
CA MET A 127 0.49 4.60 13.74
C MET A 127 -0.23 5.95 13.54
N ALA A 128 -0.03 6.61 12.40
CA ALA A 128 -0.67 7.88 12.10
C ALA A 128 -2.20 7.75 12.00
N ILE A 129 -2.72 6.67 11.40
CA ILE A 129 -4.16 6.37 11.42
C ILE A 129 -4.66 6.16 12.86
N PHE A 130 -3.94 5.38 13.67
CA PHE A 130 -4.36 5.07 15.04
C PHE A 130 -4.44 6.34 15.89
N ILE A 131 -3.43 7.21 15.80
CA ILE A 131 -3.39 8.51 16.49
C ILE A 131 -4.50 9.43 15.96
N GLY A 132 -4.68 9.52 14.65
CA GLY A 132 -5.74 10.33 14.04
C GLY A 132 -7.13 9.89 14.52
N ARG A 133 -7.40 8.58 14.52
CA ARG A 133 -8.67 8.04 15.03
C ARG A 133 -8.86 8.32 16.53
N TYR A 134 -7.80 8.34 17.34
CA TYR A 134 -7.91 8.70 18.75
C TYR A 134 -8.17 10.19 18.97
N ARG A 135 -7.57 11.06 18.15
CA ARG A 135 -7.71 12.52 18.25
C ARG A 135 -9.07 13.05 17.82
N TYR A 136 -9.73 12.39 16.86
CA TYR A 136 -11.03 12.79 16.31
C TYR A 136 -12.22 12.00 16.91
N LYS A 137 -12.01 11.32 18.03
CA LYS A 137 -13.09 10.73 18.84
C LYS A 137 -13.83 11.77 19.65
#